data_AF-A0A0Q6A0U7-F1
#
_entry.id   AF-A0A0Q6A0U7-F1
#
_cell.length_a   1.000
_cell.length_b   1.000
_cell.length_c   1.000
_cell.angle_alpha   90.00
_cell.angle_beta   90.00
_cell.angle_gamma   90.00
#
_symmetry.space_group_name_H-M   'P 1'
#
loop_
_entity.id
_entity.type
_entity.pdbx_description
1 polymer ?
#
loop_
_entity_poly.entity_id
_entity_poly.type
_entity_poly.pdbx_seq_one_letter_code
_entity_poly.pdbx_strand_id
1 'polypeptide(L)'
;MTFSEAVKRKRQFIKDSSDFTNALYHCLIIPANAEESKKYIEDFKKSPSSFINESCKRYTKDANFKVMIIPIVEFQHNITDELVNI
;
A
#
# COMPACT_ATOMS: atom_id res chain seq x y z
N MET A 1 -8.69 -13.20 1.57
CA MET A 1 -9.64 -13.02 0.45
C MET A 1 -8.88 -13.19 -0.85
N THR A 2 -9.55 -13.58 -1.93
CA THR A 2 -8.92 -13.67 -3.26
C THR A 2 -8.49 -12.28 -3.74
N PHE A 3 -7.59 -12.22 -4.73
CA PHE A 3 -7.14 -10.94 -5.28
C PHE A 3 -8.30 -10.12 -5.85
N SER A 4 -9.23 -10.76 -6.54
CA SER A 4 -10.40 -10.09 -7.13
C SER A 4 -11.30 -9.46 -6.06
N GLU A 5 -11.52 -10.16 -4.95
CA GLU A 5 -12.27 -9.62 -3.81
C GLU A 5 -11.54 -8.44 -3.16
N ALA A 6 -10.22 -8.51 -3.03
CA ALA A 6 -9.42 -7.41 -2.50
C ALA A 6 -9.50 -6.16 -3.39
N VAL A 7 -9.46 -6.33 -4.72
CA VAL A 7 -9.64 -5.23 -5.68
C VAL A 7 -11.03 -4.60 -5.53
N LYS A 8 -12.09 -5.42 -5.45
CA LYS A 8 -13.45 -4.93 -5.24
C LYS A 8 -13.57 -4.15 -3.93
N ARG A 9 -13.03 -4.69 -2.84
CA ARG A 9 -13.08 -4.06 -1.51
C ARG A 9 -12.29 -2.76 -1.44
N LYS A 10 -11.11 -2.69 -2.07
CA LYS A 10 -10.34 -1.45 -2.23
C LYS A 10 -11.13 -0.38 -2.99
N ARG A 11 -11.75 -0.73 -4.13
CA ARG A 11 -12.56 0.22 -4.92
C ARG A 11 -13.76 0.73 -4.12
N GLN A 12 -14.43 -0.15 -3.39
CA GLN A 12 -15.56 0.24 -2.53
C GLN A 12 -15.11 1.19 -1.43
N PHE A 13 -13.99 0.90 -0.75
CA PHE A 13 -13.43 1.79 0.26
C PHE A 13 -13.14 3.18 -0.30
N ILE A 14 -12.49 3.28 -1.46
CA ILE A 14 -12.16 4.57 -2.09
C ILE A 14 -13.44 5.35 -2.44
N LYS A 15 -14.48 4.66 -2.93
CA LYS A 15 -15.76 5.25 -3.31
C LYS A 15 -16.54 5.77 -2.10
N ASP A 16 -16.51 5.05 -0.99
CA ASP A 16 -17.22 5.41 0.24
C ASP A 16 -16.43 6.40 1.11
N SER A 17 -15.13 6.53 0.84
CA SER A 17 -14.24 7.44 1.55
C SER A 17 -14.41 8.89 1.09
N SER A 18 -14.31 9.81 2.03
CA SER A 18 -14.23 11.24 1.72
C SER A 18 -12.94 11.59 0.97
N ASP A 19 -12.96 12.70 0.22
CA ASP A 19 -11.75 13.22 -0.44
C ASP A 19 -10.62 13.48 0.57
N PHE A 20 -10.94 13.93 1.78
CA PHE A 20 -9.99 14.11 2.86
C PHE A 20 -9.31 12.79 3.27
N THR A 21 -10.10 11.72 3.44
CA THR A 21 -9.56 10.37 3.73
C THR A 21 -8.68 9.86 2.59
N ASN A 22 -9.12 10.03 1.35
CA ASN A 22 -8.35 9.60 0.18
C ASN A 22 -7.05 10.41 -0.01
N ALA A 23 -7.02 11.66 0.46
CA ALA A 23 -5.84 12.53 0.42
C ALA A 23 -4.81 12.24 1.54
N LEU A 24 -5.20 11.56 2.62
CA LEU A 24 -4.34 11.29 3.77
C LEU A 24 -3.85 9.85 3.86
N TYR A 25 -4.51 8.91 3.19
CA TYR A 25 -4.23 7.49 3.34
C TYR A 25 -4.06 6.77 2.01
N HIS A 26 -3.09 5.85 1.96
CA HIS A 26 -3.01 4.83 0.92
C HIS A 26 -3.87 3.63 1.31
N CYS A 27 -4.79 3.24 0.42
CA CYS A 27 -5.48 1.97 0.49
C CYS A 27 -4.73 0.92 -0.33
N LEU A 28 -4.05 -0.02 0.32
CA LEU A 28 -3.23 -1.06 -0.31
C LEU A 28 -3.87 -2.43 -0.26
N ILE A 29 -3.54 -3.27 -1.25
CA ILE A 29 -3.79 -4.71 -1.21
C ILE A 29 -2.46 -5.37 -0.85
N ILE A 30 -2.45 -6.15 0.22
CA ILE A 30 -1.25 -6.80 0.75
C ILE A 30 -1.49 -8.31 0.93
N PRO A 31 -0.44 -9.13 0.99
CA PRO A 31 -0.56 -10.52 1.42
C PRO A 31 -1.26 -10.64 2.78
N ALA A 32 -2.05 -11.69 2.97
CA ALA A 32 -2.72 -11.93 4.24
C ALA A 32 -1.72 -12.34 5.35
N ASN A 33 -0.72 -13.14 4.97
CA ASN A 33 0.36 -13.59 5.83
C ASN A 33 1.17 -12.39 6.39
N ALA A 34 1.46 -12.41 7.69
CA ALA A 34 2.11 -11.30 8.38
C ALA A 34 3.52 -11.01 7.86
N GLU A 35 4.34 -12.04 7.65
CA GLU A 35 5.73 -11.91 7.21
C GLU A 35 5.82 -11.43 5.76
N GLU A 36 5.01 -12.03 4.87
CA GLU A 36 4.89 -11.60 3.47
C GLU A 36 4.41 -10.14 3.38
N SER A 37 3.43 -9.78 4.21
CA SER A 37 2.89 -8.41 4.24
C SER A 37 3.90 -7.40 4.75
N LYS A 38 4.71 -7.76 5.76
CA LYS A 38 5.77 -6.90 6.29
C LYS A 38 6.78 -6.59 5.19
N LYS A 39 7.27 -7.62 4.50
CA LYS A 39 8.22 -7.47 3.39
C LYS A 39 7.66 -6.59 2.26
N TYR A 40 6.40 -6.83 1.87
CA TYR A 40 5.73 -6.01 0.86
C TYR A 40 5.66 -4.53 1.28
N ILE A 41 5.30 -4.24 2.53
CA ILE A 41 5.17 -2.87 3.04
C ILE A 41 6.54 -2.19 3.11
N GLU A 42 7.59 -2.89 3.54
CA GLU A 42 8.95 -2.35 3.58
C GLU A 42 9.48 -1.99 2.18
N ASP A 43 9.24 -2.84 1.19
CA ASP A 43 9.64 -2.53 -0.20
C ASP A 43 8.76 -1.43 -0.80
N PHE A 44 7.45 -1.45 -0.51
CA PHE A 44 6.53 -0.38 -0.90
C PHE A 44 6.97 0.98 -0.34
N LYS A 45 7.41 1.03 0.93
CA LYS A 45 7.91 2.26 1.57
C LYS A 45 9.10 2.88 0.84
N LYS A 46 9.95 2.07 0.22
CA LYS A 46 11.15 2.55 -0.52
C LYS A 46 10.82 3.14 -1.89
N SER A 47 9.77 2.64 -2.55
CA SER A 47 9.41 3.09 -3.90
C SER A 47 7.90 2.94 -4.17
N PRO A 48 7.05 3.72 -3.49
CA PRO A 48 5.59 3.53 -3.55
C PRO A 48 5.03 3.69 -4.96
N SER A 49 5.62 4.58 -5.77
CA SER A 49 5.24 4.82 -7.16
C SER A 49 5.45 3.62 -8.09
N SER A 50 6.33 2.69 -7.72
CA SER A 50 6.64 1.48 -8.50
C SER A 50 5.67 0.33 -8.23
N PHE A 51 4.77 0.47 -7.25
CA PHE A 51 3.88 -0.59 -6.80
C PHE A 51 2.45 -0.37 -7.31
N ILE A 52 2.01 -1.27 -8.17
CA ILE A 52 0.60 -1.39 -8.57
C ILE A 52 -0.08 -2.48 -7.72
N ASN A 53 -1.42 -2.56 -7.79
CA ASN A 53 -2.18 -3.58 -7.05
C ASN A 53 -1.64 -5.00 -7.27
N GLU A 54 -1.21 -5.31 -8.50
CA GLU A 54 -0.70 -6.65 -8.83
C GLU A 54 0.69 -6.95 -8.29
N SER A 55 1.46 -5.94 -7.89
CA SER A 55 2.79 -6.12 -7.31
C SER A 55 2.74 -7.04 -6.09
N CYS A 56 1.65 -7.01 -5.31
CA CYS A 56 1.52 -7.83 -4.10
C CYS A 56 1.38 -9.33 -4.39
N LYS A 57 0.97 -9.74 -5.60
CA LYS A 57 0.89 -11.16 -5.99
C LYS A 57 2.27 -11.83 -5.96
N ARG A 58 3.35 -11.08 -6.20
CA ARG A 58 4.72 -11.59 -6.17
C ARG A 58 5.22 -11.91 -4.76
N TYR A 59 4.52 -11.41 -3.74
CA TYR A 59 4.92 -11.53 -2.34
C TYR A 59 4.15 -12.63 -1.61
N THR A 60 3.14 -13.24 -2.25
CA THR A 60 2.31 -14.25 -1.59
C THR A 60 2.42 -15.63 -2.22
N LYS A 61 2.52 -16.66 -1.38
CA LYS A 61 2.52 -18.07 -1.80
C LYS A 61 1.13 -18.69 -1.79
N ASP A 62 0.24 -18.19 -0.93
CA ASP A 62 -1.08 -18.79 -0.66
C ASP A 62 -2.23 -18.12 -1.42
N ALA A 63 -1.91 -17.18 -2.32
CA ALA A 63 -2.89 -16.37 -3.07
C ALA A 63 -3.96 -15.71 -2.19
N ASN A 64 -3.59 -15.38 -0.95
CA ASN A 64 -4.48 -14.82 0.06
C ASN A 64 -4.09 -13.39 0.38
N PHE A 65 -5.08 -12.50 0.31
CA PHE A 65 -4.87 -11.06 0.40
C PHE A 65 -5.77 -10.41 1.47
N LYS A 66 -5.39 -9.19 1.84
CA LYS A 66 -6.19 -8.27 2.67
C LYS A 66 -6.00 -6.83 2.19
N VAL A 67 -6.94 -5.97 2.56
CA VAL A 67 -6.84 -4.52 2.31
C VAL A 67 -6.33 -3.85 3.60
N MET A 68 -5.36 -2.96 3.46
CA MET A 68 -4.79 -2.19 4.56
C MET A 68 -4.78 -0.71 4.21
N ILE A 69 -5.06 0.12 5.21
CA ILE A 69 -5.04 1.58 5.10
C ILE A 69 -3.83 2.06 5.86
N ILE A 70 -2.97 2.85 5.21
CA ILE A 70 -1.74 3.37 5.81
C ILE A 70 -1.62 4.88 5.56
N PRO A 71 -1.16 5.68 6.54
CA PRO A 71 -1.03 7.12 6.37
C PRO A 71 0.03 7.47 5.31
N ILE A 72 -0.27 8.43 4.42
CA ILE A 72 0.67 8.90 3.39
C ILE A 72 1.91 9.56 4.01
N VAL A 73 1.77 10.15 5.20
CA VAL A 73 2.87 10.81 5.92
C VAL A 73 4.03 9.87 6.26
N GLU A 74 3.80 8.55 6.32
CA GLU A 74 4.86 7.56 6.55
C GLU A 74 5.80 7.36 5.34
N PHE A 75 5.52 7.98 4.20
CA PHE A 75 6.24 7.76 2.93
C PHE A 75 7.08 8.96 2.48
N GLN A 76 7.02 10.09 3.20
CA GLN A 76 7.69 11.34 2.81
C GLN A 76 9.12 11.52 3.36
N HIS A 77 9.71 10.51 4.01
CA HIS A 77 11.02 10.65 4.68
C HIS A 77 12.25 10.77 3.76
N ASN A 78 12.08 10.87 2.43
CA ASN A 78 13.22 10.97 1.50
C ASN A 78 13.34 12.33 0.78
N ILE A 79 12.61 13.39 1.14
CA ILE A 79 12.71 14.70 0.46
C ILE A 79 13.59 15.73 1.20
N THR A 80 14.07 15.46 2.43
CA THR A 80 14.75 16.50 3.24
C THR A 80 16.22 16.28 3.58
N ASP A 81 16.91 15.27 3.03
CA ASP A 81 18.37 15.12 3.24
C ASP A 81 19.23 15.69 2.10
N GLU A 82 18.65 16.03 0.94
CA GLU A 82 19.42 16.50 -0.24
C GLU A 82 19.39 18.03 -0.47
N LEU A 83 18.73 18.81 0.40
CA LEU A 83 18.67 20.28 0.28
C LEU A 83 19.32 21.05 1.44
N VAL A 84 20.00 20.37 2.37
CA VAL A 84 20.83 21.00 3.41
C VAL A 84 22.31 20.84 3.04
N ASN A 85 22.70 21.32 1.85
CA ASN A 85 24.12 21.46 1.49
C ASN A 85 24.34 22.40 0.28
N ILE A 86 23.61 23.52 0.22
CA ILE A 86 23.91 24.63 -0.69
C ILE A 86 23.92 25.93 0.11
#